data_AF-A0A8T6D272-F1
#
_entry.id   AF-A0A8T6D272-F1
#
_cell.length_a   1.000
_cell.length_b   1.000
_cell.length_c   1.000
_cell.angle_alpha   90.00
_cell.angle_beta   90.00
_cell.angle_gamma   90.00
#
_symmetry.space_group_name_H-M   'P 1'
#
loop_
_entity.id
_entity.type
_entity.pdbx_description
1 polymer ?
#
loop_
_entity_poly.entity_id
_entity_poly.type
_entity_poly.pdbx_seq_one_letter_code
_entity_poly.pdbx_strand_id
1 'polypeptide(L)'
;MKIWFGFASEHSSKIRMIGTFKNAQSASDAVRDLDRLMETAVNTFDFDKFDENPMAWYTDTEVQELLRELRLEHFSSEDLRHLVGEHRVERAPGSNKAVVLWTDEFDLGAFVKYLIRKSAHIEIYSAHDFPERDEKIR
;
A
#
# COMPACT_ATOMS: atom_id res chain seq x y z
N MET A 1 22.66 22.15 -23.28
CA MET A 1 21.90 21.87 -22.05
C MET A 1 21.59 20.39 -22.06
N LYS A 2 22.22 19.59 -21.20
CA LYS A 2 21.93 18.14 -21.12
C LYS A 2 20.93 17.97 -19.99
N ILE A 3 19.69 17.65 -20.35
CA ILE A 3 18.65 17.28 -19.40
C ILE A 3 19.05 15.90 -18.88
N TRP A 4 19.38 15.83 -17.59
CA TRP A 4 19.68 14.59 -16.90
C TRP A 4 18.33 14.00 -16.46
N PHE A 5 17.86 12.96 -17.15
CA PHE A 5 16.76 12.14 -16.65
C PHE A 5 17.34 11.17 -15.62
N GLY A 6 17.43 11.62 -14.37
CA GLY A 6 17.68 10.73 -13.26
C GLY A 6 16.46 9.84 -13.08
N PHE A 7 16.46 8.65 -13.66
CA PHE A 7 15.60 7.57 -13.18
C PHE A 7 16.16 7.17 -11.81
N ALA A 8 15.49 7.58 -10.73
CA ALA A 8 15.69 6.95 -9.43
C ALA A 8 15.21 5.49 -9.57
N SER A 9 16.13 4.59 -9.91
CA SER A 9 15.84 3.19 -10.22
C SER A 9 15.78 2.31 -8.96
N GLU A 10 15.54 2.88 -7.78
CA GLU A 10 15.68 2.15 -6.51
C GLU A 10 14.42 1.37 -6.11
N HIS A 11 13.27 1.62 -6.75
CA HIS A 11 12.00 0.99 -6.41
C HIS A 11 11.38 0.39 -7.68
N SER A 12 11.87 -0.76 -8.16
CA SER A 12 11.27 -1.49 -9.29
C SER A 12 10.76 -2.87 -8.85
N SER A 13 10.21 -2.94 -7.64
CA SER A 13 9.83 -4.20 -7.00
C SER A 13 8.73 -4.91 -7.77
N LYS A 14 7.93 -4.18 -8.58
CA LYS A 14 6.79 -4.70 -9.35
C LYS A 14 6.04 -5.75 -8.55
N ILE A 15 5.45 -5.36 -7.42
CA ILE A 15 4.74 -6.29 -6.54
C ILE A 15 3.24 -6.18 -6.82
N ARG A 16 2.58 -7.33 -6.84
CA ARG A 16 1.13 -7.44 -6.85
C ARG A 16 0.66 -8.18 -5.60
N MET A 17 -0.19 -7.54 -4.82
CA MET A 17 -0.84 -8.13 -3.66
C MET A 17 -2.34 -8.30 -3.93
N ILE A 18 -2.90 -9.45 -3.57
CA ILE A 18 -4.33 -9.73 -3.68
C ILE A 18 -4.89 -9.92 -2.28
N GLY A 19 -5.88 -9.09 -1.93
CA GLY A 19 -6.65 -9.22 -0.70
C GLY A 19 -8.04 -9.77 -1.01
N THR A 20 -8.33 -11.00 -0.60
CA THR A 20 -9.65 -11.63 -0.78
C THR A 20 -10.45 -11.59 0.51
N PHE A 21 -11.66 -11.02 0.46
CA PHE A 21 -12.54 -10.77 1.60
C PHE A 21 -13.73 -11.73 1.62
N LYS A 22 -14.40 -11.83 2.77
CA LYS A 22 -15.61 -12.67 2.93
C LYS A 22 -16.77 -12.21 2.05
N ASN A 23 -16.91 -10.90 1.84
CA ASN A 23 -18.03 -10.29 1.14
C ASN A 23 -17.57 -9.11 0.27
N ALA A 24 -18.46 -8.70 -0.64
CA ALA A 24 -18.16 -7.68 -1.63
C ALA A 24 -18.04 -6.27 -1.07
N GLN A 25 -18.76 -5.99 0.01
CA GLN A 25 -18.74 -4.70 0.70
C GLN A 25 -17.36 -4.47 1.33
N SER A 26 -16.80 -5.47 2.02
CA SER A 26 -15.47 -5.38 2.63
C SER A 26 -14.38 -5.10 1.58
N ALA A 27 -14.48 -5.70 0.40
CA ALA A 27 -13.55 -5.40 -0.69
C ALA A 27 -13.79 -4.00 -1.29
N SER A 28 -14.98 -3.41 -1.15
CA SER A 28 -15.28 -2.05 -1.63
C SER A 28 -14.78 -1.01 -0.64
N ASP A 29 -15.03 -1.26 0.65
CA ASP A 29 -14.49 -0.46 1.74
C ASP A 29 -12.96 -0.49 1.71
N ALA A 30 -12.35 -1.62 1.38
CA ALA A 30 -10.90 -1.75 1.26
C ALA A 30 -10.27 -0.80 0.24
N VAL A 31 -10.86 -0.70 -0.95
CA VAL A 31 -10.39 0.25 -1.98
C VAL A 31 -10.49 1.67 -1.44
N ARG A 32 -11.67 2.08 -0.95
CA ARG A 32 -11.90 3.43 -0.43
C ARG A 32 -10.97 3.78 0.74
N ASP A 33 -10.83 2.87 1.70
CA ASP A 33 -10.03 3.11 2.90
C ASP A 33 -8.54 3.24 2.54
N LEU A 34 -8.04 2.39 1.62
CA LEU A 34 -6.65 2.45 1.16
C LEU A 34 -6.40 3.70 0.33
N ASP A 35 -7.32 4.09 -0.57
CA ASP A 35 -7.22 5.34 -1.31
C ASP A 35 -7.13 6.53 -0.35
N ARG A 36 -8.01 6.60 0.65
CA ARG A 36 -7.97 7.65 1.69
C ARG A 36 -6.65 7.65 2.46
N LEU A 37 -6.14 6.48 2.84
CA LEU A 37 -4.86 6.37 3.54
C LEU A 37 -3.70 6.91 2.70
N MET A 38 -3.64 6.56 1.42
CA MET A 38 -2.60 7.01 0.50
C MET A 38 -2.73 8.51 0.23
N GLU A 39 -3.94 9.01 -0.03
CA GLU A 39 -4.19 10.44 -0.24
C GLU A 39 -3.83 11.28 1.00
N THR A 40 -4.29 10.88 2.19
CA THR A 40 -3.93 11.56 3.44
C THR A 40 -2.42 11.51 3.67
N ALA A 41 -1.76 10.36 3.41
CA ALA A 41 -0.32 10.26 3.54
C ALA A 41 0.40 11.24 2.62
N VAL A 42 0.07 11.26 1.33
CA VAL A 42 0.67 12.19 0.34
C VAL A 42 0.43 13.66 0.69
N ASN A 43 -0.75 14.02 1.17
CA ASN A 43 -1.12 15.41 1.46
C ASN A 43 -0.52 15.95 2.77
N THR A 44 -0.27 15.07 3.74
CA THR A 44 0.23 15.47 5.07
C THR A 44 1.71 15.23 5.24
N PHE A 45 2.33 14.40 4.38
CA PHE A 45 3.75 14.10 4.48
C PHE A 45 4.61 15.29 4.08
N ASP A 46 5.62 15.55 4.90
CA ASP A 46 6.60 16.61 4.71
C ASP A 46 7.99 15.98 4.88
N PHE A 47 8.70 15.82 3.76
CA PHE A 47 10.01 15.15 3.72
C PHE A 47 11.02 15.81 4.66
N ASP A 48 11.06 17.14 4.68
CA ASP A 48 12.02 17.89 5.50
C ASP A 48 11.74 17.68 6.99
N LYS A 49 10.46 17.68 7.39
CA LYS A 49 10.07 17.41 8.79
C LYS A 49 10.25 15.95 9.18
N PHE A 50 10.09 15.02 8.25
CA PHE A 50 10.24 13.60 8.53
C PHE A 50 11.69 13.28 8.91
N ASP A 51 12.67 13.84 8.19
CA ASP A 51 14.09 13.63 8.48
C ASP A 51 14.51 14.23 9.84
N GLU A 52 13.91 15.36 10.24
CA GLU A 52 14.15 15.98 11.54
C GLU A 52 13.45 15.23 12.69
N ASN A 53 12.20 14.82 12.48
CA ASN A 53 11.38 14.14 13.46
C ASN A 53 10.31 13.26 12.78
N PRO A 54 10.58 11.96 12.58
CA PRO A 54 9.64 11.03 11.97
C PRO A 54 8.28 10.94 12.69
N MET A 55 8.26 11.26 13.99
CA MET A 55 7.04 11.24 14.79
C MET A 55 6.15 12.47 14.59
N ALA A 56 6.70 13.60 14.11
CA ALA A 56 5.94 14.82 13.91
C ALA A 56 4.76 14.60 12.96
N TRP A 57 5.00 13.87 11.87
CA TRP A 57 3.97 13.50 10.92
C TRP A 57 2.98 12.47 11.48
N TYR A 58 3.46 11.46 12.23
CA TYR A 58 2.56 10.51 12.88
C TYR A 58 1.59 11.22 13.85
N THR A 59 2.02 12.32 14.48
CA THR A 59 1.18 13.12 15.39
C THR A 59 0.28 14.13 14.70
N ASP A 60 0.29 14.20 13.36
CA ASP A 60 -0.66 15.03 12.62
C ASP A 60 -2.11 14.64 12.96
N THR A 61 -2.97 15.65 13.13
CA THR A 61 -4.34 15.43 13.61
C THR A 61 -5.17 14.65 12.59
N GLU A 62 -5.05 14.99 11.31
CA GLU A 62 -5.79 14.32 10.24
C GLU A 62 -5.37 12.84 10.13
N VAL A 63 -4.06 12.59 10.20
CA VAL A 63 -3.50 11.23 10.21
C VAL A 63 -4.02 10.42 11.40
N GLN A 64 -3.97 10.98 12.61
CA GLN A 64 -4.42 10.29 13.82
C GLN A 64 -5.92 10.00 13.81
N GLU A 65 -6.74 10.94 13.31
CA GLU A 65 -8.19 10.74 13.18
C GLU A 65 -8.50 9.62 12.19
N LEU A 66 -7.83 9.60 11.03
CA LEU A 66 -8.02 8.55 10.03
C LEU A 66 -7.60 7.17 10.57
N LEU A 67 -6.45 7.08 11.24
CA LEU A 67 -5.99 5.82 11.83
C LEU A 67 -6.98 5.29 12.87
N ARG A 68 -7.58 6.16 13.69
CA ARG A 68 -8.62 5.75 14.65
C ARG A 68 -9.92 5.32 13.97
N GLU A 69 -10.36 6.06 12.96
CA GLU A 69 -11.56 5.73 12.17
C GLU A 69 -11.44 4.32 11.56
N LEU A 70 -10.28 4.04 10.96
CA LEU A 70 -10.00 2.77 10.30
C LEU A 70 -9.53 1.66 11.25
N ARG A 71 -9.33 1.99 12.53
CA ARG A 71 -8.80 1.12 13.60
C ARG A 71 -7.42 0.53 13.28
N LEU A 72 -6.51 1.41 12.86
CA LEU A 72 -5.13 1.16 12.46
C LEU A 72 -4.13 1.79 13.43
N GLU A 73 -4.46 1.87 14.72
CA GLU A 73 -3.63 2.50 15.76
C GLU A 73 -2.27 1.80 15.99
N HIS A 74 -2.06 0.65 15.34
CA HIS A 74 -0.83 -0.13 15.36
C HIS A 74 0.12 0.22 14.21
N PHE A 75 -0.26 1.16 13.34
CA PHE A 75 0.64 1.68 12.31
C PHE A 75 1.76 2.49 12.96
N SER A 76 2.97 2.37 12.45
CA SER A 76 4.11 3.21 12.80
C SER A 76 4.23 4.41 11.85
N SER A 77 5.10 5.36 12.18
CA SER A 77 5.50 6.43 11.25
C SER A 77 6.08 5.87 9.94
N GLU A 78 6.81 4.76 10.00
CA GLU A 78 7.35 4.07 8.83
C GLU A 78 6.26 3.41 7.97
N ASP A 79 5.24 2.80 8.58
CA ASP A 79 4.11 2.25 7.81
C ASP A 79 3.45 3.35 6.99
N LEU A 80 3.24 4.52 7.61
CA LEU A 80 2.70 5.67 6.92
C LEU A 80 3.65 6.12 5.80
N ARG A 81 4.97 6.17 6.05
CA ARG A 81 5.97 6.68 5.09
C ARG A 81 5.89 5.91 3.78
N HIS A 82 5.77 4.58 3.88
CA HIS A 82 5.65 3.73 2.70
C HIS A 82 4.36 3.96 1.91
N LEU A 83 3.31 4.58 2.47
CA LEU A 83 2.08 4.92 1.75
C LEU A 83 2.23 6.14 0.82
N VAL A 84 3.30 6.93 0.96
CA VAL A 84 3.56 8.13 0.14
C VAL A 84 4.03 7.75 -1.28
N GLY A 85 4.54 6.52 -1.45
CA GLY A 85 5.03 6.01 -2.73
C GLY A 85 3.95 5.82 -3.80
N GLU A 86 4.36 5.30 -4.96
CA GLU A 86 3.44 5.00 -6.06
C GLU A 86 2.72 3.67 -5.81
N HIS A 87 1.42 3.77 -5.57
CA HIS A 87 0.54 2.65 -5.31
C HIS A 87 -0.74 2.75 -6.11
N ARG A 88 -1.31 1.60 -6.45
CA ARG A 88 -2.63 1.51 -7.06
C ARG A 88 -3.41 0.42 -6.37
N VAL A 89 -4.66 0.67 -6.03
CA VAL A 89 -5.56 -0.35 -5.49
C VAL A 89 -6.86 -0.36 -6.28
N GLU A 90 -7.28 -1.54 -6.73
CA GLU A 90 -8.52 -1.69 -7.49
C GLU A 90 -9.22 -2.99 -7.14
N ARG A 91 -10.45 -3.13 -7.64
CA ARG A 91 -11.16 -4.40 -7.61
C ARG A 91 -10.48 -5.41 -8.51
N ALA A 92 -10.33 -6.64 -8.00
CA ALA A 92 -9.77 -7.73 -8.78
C ALA A 92 -10.67 -8.04 -9.99
N PRO A 93 -10.12 -8.09 -11.22
CA PRO A 93 -10.89 -8.51 -12.39
C PRO A 93 -11.51 -9.89 -12.18
N GLY A 94 -12.81 -10.02 -12.48
CA GLY A 94 -13.53 -11.29 -12.34
C GLY A 94 -13.90 -11.67 -10.90
N SER A 95 -13.61 -10.84 -9.89
CA SER A 95 -14.03 -11.09 -8.51
C SER A 95 -14.68 -9.86 -7.88
N ASN A 96 -15.86 -10.07 -7.28
CA ASN A 96 -16.50 -9.04 -6.48
C ASN A 96 -16.11 -9.10 -4.99
N LYS A 97 -15.11 -9.90 -4.60
CA LYS A 97 -14.69 -10.02 -3.20
C LYS A 97 -13.20 -9.80 -3.00
N ALA A 98 -12.47 -9.49 -4.06
CA ALA A 98 -11.03 -9.29 -3.98
C ALA A 98 -10.64 -7.90 -4.47
N VAL A 99 -9.55 -7.40 -3.90
CA VAL A 99 -8.82 -6.23 -4.38
C VAL A 99 -7.44 -6.65 -4.84
N VAL A 100 -6.90 -5.91 -5.79
CA VAL A 100 -5.51 -6.03 -6.22
C VAL A 100 -4.82 -4.72 -5.91
N LEU A 101 -3.68 -4.82 -5.26
CA LEU A 101 -2.79 -3.72 -4.97
C LEU A 101 -1.50 -3.90 -5.76
N TRP A 102 -1.06 -2.82 -6.41
CA TRP A 102 0.22 -2.73 -7.10
C TRP A 102 1.08 -1.71 -6.38
N THR A 103 2.33 -2.06 -6.18
CA THR A 103 3.31 -1.18 -5.55
C THR A 103 4.70 -1.50 -6.08
N ASP A 104 5.54 -0.49 -6.14
CA ASP A 104 6.96 -0.61 -6.42
C ASP A 104 7.82 -0.60 -5.14
N GLU A 105 7.19 -0.53 -3.96
CA GLU A 105 7.85 -0.62 -2.66
C GLU A 105 8.09 -2.06 -2.22
N PHE A 106 9.25 -2.32 -1.59
CA PHE A 106 9.55 -3.60 -0.94
C PHE A 106 8.93 -3.72 0.44
N ASP A 107 8.74 -2.59 1.14
CA ASP A 107 8.09 -2.60 2.43
C ASP A 107 6.57 -2.58 2.25
N LEU A 108 5.97 -3.75 2.51
CA LEU A 108 4.54 -3.99 2.35
C LEU A 108 3.80 -3.90 3.69
N GLY A 109 4.47 -3.49 4.76
CA GLY A 109 3.99 -3.60 6.14
C GLY A 109 2.62 -2.97 6.33
N ALA A 110 2.44 -1.74 5.85
CA ALA A 110 1.18 -1.01 5.95
C ALA A 110 0.01 -1.76 5.28
N PHE A 111 0.21 -2.22 4.04
CA PHE A 111 -0.82 -2.94 3.29
C PHE A 111 -1.16 -4.29 3.90
N VAL A 112 -0.16 -5.06 4.32
CA VAL A 112 -0.37 -6.35 4.99
C VAL A 112 -1.13 -6.14 6.30
N LYS A 113 -0.71 -5.18 7.14
CA LYS A 113 -1.39 -4.84 8.39
C LYS A 113 -2.84 -4.43 8.16
N TYR A 114 -3.09 -3.57 7.17
CA TYR A 114 -4.45 -3.17 6.79
C TYR A 114 -5.31 -4.38 6.39
N LEU A 115 -4.81 -5.22 5.48
CA LEU A 115 -5.56 -6.37 4.98
C LEU A 115 -5.83 -7.41 6.08
N ILE A 116 -4.85 -7.66 6.97
CA ILE A 116 -5.05 -8.51 8.16
C ILE A 116 -6.11 -7.91 9.07
N ARG A 117 -6.05 -6.60 9.33
CA ARG A 117 -7.02 -5.89 10.16
C ARG A 117 -8.45 -6.05 9.64
N LYS A 118 -8.61 -6.11 8.32
CA LYS A 118 -9.88 -6.30 7.62
C LYS A 118 -10.20 -7.78 7.34
N SER A 119 -9.43 -8.71 7.91
CA SER A 119 -9.62 -10.16 7.79
C SER A 119 -9.61 -10.68 6.34
N ALA A 120 -8.78 -10.09 5.48
CA ALA A 120 -8.55 -10.60 4.14
C ALA A 120 -7.63 -11.82 4.15
N HIS A 121 -7.87 -12.75 3.23
CA HIS A 121 -6.83 -13.68 2.79
C HIS A 121 -5.87 -12.92 1.87
N ILE A 122 -4.57 -13.07 2.08
CA ILE A 122 -3.54 -12.25 1.41
C ILE A 122 -2.65 -13.17 0.58
N GLU A 123 -2.49 -12.82 -0.69
CA GLU A 123 -1.56 -13.45 -1.61
C GLU A 123 -0.63 -12.36 -2.16
N ILE A 124 0.68 -12.62 -2.20
CA ILE A 124 1.68 -11.66 -2.66
C ILE A 124 2.48 -12.31 -3.79
N TYR A 125 2.59 -11.61 -4.91
CA TYR A 125 3.25 -12.08 -6.11
C TYR A 125 4.26 -11.05 -6.60
N SER A 126 5.37 -11.55 -7.13
CA SER A 126 6.17 -10.77 -8.06
C SER A 126 5.40 -10.62 -9.37
N ALA A 127 5.21 -9.37 -9.82
CA ALA A 127 4.59 -9.03 -11.10
C ALA A 127 5.62 -8.86 -12.23
N HIS A 128 6.82 -9.42 -12.05
CA HIS A 128 7.80 -9.56 -13.13
C HIS A 128 7.32 -10.59 -14.16
N ASP A 129 7.70 -10.37 -15.42
CA ASP A 129 7.48 -11.37 -16.46
C ASP A 129 8.43 -12.54 -16.24
N PHE A 130 7.86 -13.72 -16.00
CA PHE A 130 8.59 -14.98 -15.95
C PHE A 130 8.28 -15.77 -17.23
N PRO A 131 9.05 -15.60 -18.31
CA PRO A 131 8.96 -16.49 -19.46
C PRO A 131 9.35 -17.89 -18.99
N GLU A 132 8.40 -18.83 -19.05
CA GLU A 132 8.52 -20.25 -18.66
C GLU A 132 8.52 -20.52 -17.14
N ARG A 133 7.33 -20.81 -16.57
CA ARG A 133 7.22 -21.65 -15.38
C ARG A 133 6.95 -23.08 -15.82
N ASP A 134 7.92 -23.97 -15.62
CA ASP A 134 7.65 -25.41 -15.61
C ASP A 134 6.58 -25.68 -14.54
N GLU A 135 5.45 -26.27 -14.94
CA GLU A 135 4.26 -26.56 -14.11
C GLU A 135 4.50 -27.57 -12.95
N LYS A 136 5.75 -27.81 -12.54
CA LYS A 136 6.11 -28.93 -11.67
C LYS A 136 6.21 -28.64 -10.17
N ILE A 137 5.67 -27.53 -9.69
CA ILE A 137 5.58 -27.31 -8.24
C ILE A 137 4.16 -26.82 -7.90
N ARG A 138 3.29 -27.79 -7.59
CA ARG A 138 2.08 -27.66 -6.80
C ARG A 138 2.08 -28.72 -5.72
#